data_AF-A0A961RPA2-F1
#
_entry.id   AF-A0A961RPA2-F1
#
_cell.length_a   1.000
_cell.length_b   1.000
_cell.length_c   1.000
_cell.angle_alpha   90.00
_cell.angle_beta   90.00
_cell.angle_gamma   90.00
#
_symmetry.space_group_name_H-M   'P 1'
#
loop_
_entity.id
_entity.type
_entity.pdbx_description
1 polymer ?
#
loop_
_entity_poly.entity_id
_entity_poly.type
_entity_poly.pdbx_seq_one_letter_code
_entity_poly.pdbx_strand_id
1 'polypeptide(L)'
;EEKYGAPQLTIHRADLLSALEEKIDPARFRMGYKATAVDESDDAVTVTFADGETLSFDVVIGADGIHSAVRGAVFGPENPQFTGLVSWRATFPREKAADLPNLDAFTKWWGPEPSRQIVTFPLTAGREIFVFATTPQDDWREESWTTPGDIGELRAAYADFNPEARRLLDACDSVTKSALHVRDPLPRWSTGRVTLLGDAAHPMTPFMAQGACQAIEDAIVLARALEAADGAGVPDALQRYEAARKERTARIQIASRGNEWLKKGGNADWVYGYDAWQAAV
;
A
#
# COMPACT_ATOMS: atom_id res chain seq x y z
N GLU A 1 -15.23 10.61 -11.78
CA GLU A 1 -15.07 10.05 -13.12
C GLU A 1 -15.02 11.14 -14.17
N GLU A 2 -16.09 11.93 -14.35
CA GLU A 2 -16.15 13.03 -15.33
C GLU A 2 -14.92 13.95 -15.30
N LYS A 3 -14.47 14.36 -14.10
CA LYS A 3 -13.30 15.26 -13.95
C LYS A 3 -11.96 14.62 -14.33
N TYR A 4 -11.75 13.33 -14.00
CA TYR A 4 -10.43 12.68 -14.11
C TYR A 4 -10.36 11.63 -15.23
N GLY A 5 -11.45 11.42 -15.98
CA GLY A 5 -11.48 10.50 -17.11
C GLY A 5 -11.46 9.01 -16.75
N ALA A 6 -11.52 8.64 -15.47
CA ALA A 6 -11.45 7.26 -15.01
C ALA A 6 -12.39 6.97 -13.83
N PRO A 7 -12.85 5.71 -13.67
CA PRO A 7 -13.67 5.30 -12.54
C PRO A 7 -12.86 5.13 -11.26
N GLN A 8 -13.53 5.19 -10.11
CA GLN A 8 -12.95 4.74 -8.84
C GLN A 8 -13.18 3.23 -8.73
N LEU A 9 -12.10 2.45 -8.76
CA LEU A 9 -12.17 1.00 -8.67
C LEU A 9 -11.82 0.52 -7.25
N THR A 10 -12.64 -0.41 -6.75
CA THR A 10 -12.39 -1.18 -5.54
C THR A 10 -12.36 -2.65 -5.93
N ILE A 11 -11.30 -3.35 -5.53
CA ILE A 11 -11.03 -4.72 -5.96
C ILE A 11 -10.36 -5.51 -4.84
N HIS A 12 -10.62 -6.81 -4.78
CA HIS A 12 -9.85 -7.70 -3.91
C HIS A 12 -8.38 -7.72 -4.32
N ARG A 13 -7.48 -7.70 -3.34
CA ARG A 13 -6.03 -7.74 -3.61
C ARG A 13 -5.63 -8.97 -4.42
N ALA A 14 -6.23 -10.13 -4.13
CA ALA A 14 -5.95 -11.37 -4.84
C ALA A 14 -6.37 -11.30 -6.32
N ASP A 15 -7.54 -10.70 -6.60
CA ASP A 15 -8.03 -10.54 -7.97
C ASP A 15 -7.14 -9.58 -8.78
N LEU A 16 -6.71 -8.47 -8.16
CA LEU A 16 -5.77 -7.53 -8.80
C LEU A 16 -4.44 -8.21 -9.12
N LEU A 17 -3.89 -8.99 -8.18
CA LEU A 17 -2.64 -9.71 -8.41
C LEU A 17 -2.79 -10.76 -9.51
N SER A 18 -3.89 -11.51 -9.53
CA SER A 18 -4.18 -12.50 -10.57
C SER A 18 -4.26 -11.85 -11.94
N ALA A 19 -4.98 -10.72 -12.05
CA ALA A 19 -5.11 -9.97 -13.30
C ALA A 19 -3.77 -9.40 -13.81
N LEU A 20 -2.86 -9.04 -12.91
CA LEU A 20 -1.50 -8.59 -13.27
C LEU A 20 -0.60 -9.76 -13.66
N GLU A 21 -0.66 -10.87 -12.92
CA GLU A 21 0.12 -12.09 -13.19
C GLU A 21 -0.21 -12.67 -14.58
N GLU A 22 -1.48 -12.63 -14.99
CA GLU A 22 -1.93 -13.02 -16.34
C GLU A 22 -1.28 -12.22 -17.48
N LYS A 23 -0.65 -11.07 -17.19
CA LYS A 23 0.06 -10.24 -18.18
C LYS A 23 1.56 -10.49 -18.23
N ILE A 24 2.08 -11.31 -17.33
CA ILE A 24 3.51 -11.61 -17.22
C ILE A 24 3.80 -12.93 -17.92
N ASP A 25 4.91 -12.98 -18.67
CA ASP A 25 5.43 -14.24 -19.19
C ASP A 25 5.83 -15.16 -18.02
N PRO A 26 5.18 -16.35 -17.86
CA PRO A 26 5.50 -17.26 -16.76
C PRO A 26 6.97 -17.68 -16.72
N ALA A 27 7.68 -17.67 -17.87
CA ALA A 27 9.11 -17.98 -17.91
C ALA A 27 9.98 -16.95 -17.20
N ARG A 28 9.47 -15.73 -16.98
CA ARG A 28 10.14 -14.64 -16.26
C ARG A 28 9.75 -14.57 -14.78
N PHE A 29 8.82 -15.42 -14.33
CA PHE A 29 8.31 -15.42 -12.96
C PHE A 29 8.87 -16.62 -12.19
N ARG A 30 9.79 -16.37 -11.24
CA ARG A 30 10.44 -17.40 -10.42
C ARG A 30 9.95 -17.31 -8.98
N MET A 31 9.19 -18.30 -8.55
CA MET A 31 8.71 -18.44 -7.17
C MET A 31 9.64 -19.32 -6.34
N GLY A 32 9.53 -19.22 -5.00
CA GLY A 32 10.40 -19.98 -4.07
C GLY A 32 11.75 -19.32 -3.80
N TYR A 33 12.03 -18.17 -4.40
CA TYR A 33 13.25 -17.39 -4.20
C TYR A 33 13.04 -16.35 -3.10
N LYS A 34 13.86 -16.42 -2.04
CA LYS A 34 13.90 -15.42 -0.98
C LYS A 34 15.27 -14.75 -0.96
N ALA A 35 15.35 -13.50 -1.39
CA ALA A 35 16.58 -12.72 -1.32
C ALA A 35 16.99 -12.49 0.15
N THR A 36 18.27 -12.67 0.45
CA THR A 36 18.85 -12.49 1.79
C THR A 36 20.03 -11.53 1.82
N ALA A 37 20.66 -11.28 0.67
CA ALA A 37 21.69 -10.25 0.52
C ALA A 37 21.66 -9.65 -0.89
N VAL A 38 22.09 -8.39 -1.00
CA VAL A 38 22.21 -7.65 -2.25
C VAL A 38 23.55 -6.91 -2.21
N ASP A 39 24.43 -7.23 -3.14
CA ASP A 39 25.77 -6.65 -3.26
C ASP A 39 25.89 -5.93 -4.61
N GLU A 40 26.14 -4.63 -4.58
CA GLU A 40 26.22 -3.76 -5.76
C GLU A 40 27.68 -3.52 -6.18
N SER A 41 27.99 -3.69 -7.47
CA SER A 41 29.23 -3.24 -8.12
C SER A 41 28.92 -2.15 -9.17
N ASP A 42 29.96 -1.62 -9.81
CA ASP A 42 29.82 -0.58 -10.84
C ASP A 42 29.03 -1.08 -12.09
N ASP A 43 29.11 -2.37 -12.38
CA ASP A 43 28.58 -3.01 -13.59
C ASP A 43 27.39 -3.95 -13.34
N ALA A 44 27.20 -4.44 -12.12
CA ALA A 44 26.14 -5.41 -11.82
C ALA A 44 25.67 -5.35 -10.36
N VAL A 45 24.60 -6.07 -10.07
CA VAL A 45 24.09 -6.34 -8.73
C VAL A 45 24.00 -7.84 -8.54
N THR A 46 24.63 -8.36 -7.49
CA THR A 46 24.53 -9.77 -7.11
C THR A 46 23.50 -9.93 -6.01
N VAL A 47 22.53 -10.83 -6.21
CA VAL A 47 21.52 -11.19 -5.21
C VAL A 47 21.80 -12.59 -4.71
N THR A 48 21.93 -12.74 -3.40
CA THR A 48 22.03 -14.04 -2.72
C THR A 48 20.67 -14.45 -2.20
N PHE A 49 20.27 -15.70 -2.45
CA PHE A 49 19.01 -16.27 -2.00
C PHE A 49 19.19 -17.21 -0.81
N ALA A 50 18.09 -17.52 -0.12
CA ALA A 50 18.09 -18.32 1.10
C ALA A 50 18.59 -19.76 0.94
N ASP A 51 18.59 -20.30 -0.29
CA ASP A 51 19.15 -21.61 -0.63
C ASP A 51 20.67 -21.56 -0.93
N GLY A 52 21.26 -20.37 -0.91
CA GLY A 52 22.66 -20.10 -1.22
C GLY A 52 22.94 -19.83 -2.71
N GLU A 53 21.93 -19.90 -3.59
CA GLU A 53 22.09 -19.50 -5.00
C GLU A 53 22.43 -18.01 -5.06
N THR A 54 23.34 -17.64 -5.96
CA THR A 54 23.65 -16.25 -6.27
C THR A 54 23.42 -15.98 -7.75
N LEU A 55 22.73 -14.88 -8.05
CA LEU A 55 22.46 -14.44 -9.41
C LEU A 55 22.88 -12.99 -9.60
N SER A 56 23.36 -12.67 -10.81
CA SER A 56 23.81 -11.33 -11.18
C SER A 56 22.82 -10.67 -12.13
N PHE A 57 22.58 -9.37 -11.94
CA PHE A 57 21.61 -8.57 -12.68
C PHE A 57 22.17 -7.18 -12.99
N ASP A 58 21.76 -6.58 -14.11
CA ASP A 58 22.15 -5.21 -14.47
C ASP A 58 21.50 -4.15 -13.58
N VAL A 59 20.33 -4.48 -13.02
CA VAL A 59 19.53 -3.64 -12.13
C VAL A 59 18.70 -4.49 -11.17
N VAL A 60 18.48 -4.03 -9.95
CA VAL A 60 17.59 -4.66 -8.97
C VAL A 60 16.57 -3.66 -8.45
N ILE A 61 15.29 -4.06 -8.43
CA ILE A 61 14.19 -3.24 -7.93
C ILE A 61 13.65 -3.90 -6.65
N GLY A 62 13.85 -3.25 -5.51
CA GLY A 62 13.25 -3.64 -4.24
C GLY A 62 11.77 -3.28 -4.20
N ALA A 63 10.91 -4.23 -4.59
CA ALA A 63 9.45 -4.15 -4.48
C ALA A 63 8.90 -5.14 -3.43
N ASP A 64 9.71 -5.42 -2.41
CA ASP A 64 9.53 -6.48 -1.40
C ASP A 64 8.85 -6.00 -0.09
N GLY A 65 8.14 -4.87 -0.17
CA GLY A 65 7.22 -4.40 0.87
C GLY A 65 7.87 -3.73 2.08
N ILE A 66 7.08 -3.47 3.13
CA ILE A 66 7.48 -2.69 4.32
C ILE A 66 8.66 -3.30 5.10
N HIS A 67 8.86 -4.61 4.99
CA HIS A 67 9.96 -5.38 5.58
C HIS A 67 11.08 -5.68 4.57
N SER A 68 11.23 -4.81 3.56
CA SER A 68 12.17 -4.97 2.45
C SER A 68 13.59 -5.36 2.91
N ALA A 69 14.05 -6.51 2.43
CA ALA A 69 15.41 -6.98 2.57
C ALA A 69 16.36 -6.17 1.67
N VAL A 70 15.90 -5.77 0.48
CA VAL A 70 16.68 -4.94 -0.46
C VAL A 70 16.98 -3.58 0.17
N ARG A 71 15.97 -2.92 0.77
CA ARG A 71 16.14 -1.67 1.52
C ARG A 71 17.17 -1.82 2.63
N GLY A 72 17.06 -2.90 3.42
CA GLY A 72 17.98 -3.19 4.52
C GLY A 72 19.41 -3.42 4.06
N ALA A 73 19.61 -4.10 2.93
CA ALA A 73 20.93 -4.35 2.36
C ALA A 73 21.61 -3.07 1.88
N VAL A 74 20.86 -2.18 1.23
CA VAL A 74 21.43 -1.00 0.56
C VAL A 74 21.52 0.23 1.46
N PHE A 75 20.57 0.42 2.38
CA PHE A 75 20.51 1.60 3.25
C PHE A 75 20.74 1.30 4.73
N GLY A 76 20.97 0.04 5.07
CA GLY A 76 21.14 -0.43 6.44
C GLY A 76 19.82 -0.71 7.15
N PRO A 77 19.89 -1.33 8.35
CA PRO A 77 18.70 -1.71 9.11
C PRO A 77 18.01 -0.48 9.68
N GLU A 78 16.69 -0.42 9.51
CA GLU A 78 15.82 0.55 10.16
C GLU A 78 14.47 -0.11 10.46
N ASN A 79 13.94 0.08 11.65
CA ASN A 79 12.68 -0.52 12.07
C ASN A 79 11.51 0.44 11.83
N PRO A 80 10.36 -0.05 11.33
CA PRO A 80 9.17 0.78 11.21
C PRO A 80 8.63 1.10 12.61
N GLN A 81 8.01 2.27 12.77
CA GLN A 81 7.50 2.74 14.05
C GLN A 81 6.03 2.38 14.19
N PHE A 82 5.67 1.73 15.29
CA PHE A 82 4.28 1.45 15.60
C PHE A 82 3.51 2.76 15.86
N THR A 83 2.34 2.90 15.23
CA THR A 83 1.54 4.13 15.31
C THR A 83 0.71 4.25 16.58
N GLY A 84 0.62 3.21 17.42
CA GLY A 84 -0.36 3.13 18.50
C GLY A 84 -1.76 2.72 18.03
N LEU A 85 -1.91 2.34 16.75
CA LEU A 85 -3.19 1.94 16.16
C LEU A 85 -3.12 0.52 15.63
N VAL A 86 -4.20 -0.23 15.85
CA VAL A 86 -4.48 -1.44 15.08
C VAL A 86 -5.57 -1.16 14.05
N SER A 87 -5.49 -1.90 12.96
CA SER A 87 -6.51 -1.94 11.92
C SER A 87 -7.25 -3.26 11.97
N TRP A 88 -8.54 -3.18 11.69
CA TRP A 88 -9.45 -4.29 11.57
C TRP A 88 -9.94 -4.35 10.13
N ARG A 89 -9.96 -5.54 9.54
CA ARG A 89 -10.50 -5.73 8.19
C ARG A 89 -11.50 -6.88 8.18
N ALA A 90 -12.58 -6.70 7.44
CA ALA A 90 -13.56 -7.73 7.18
C ALA A 90 -14.17 -7.53 5.80
N THR A 91 -14.77 -8.61 5.30
CA THR A 91 -15.73 -8.56 4.19
C THR A 91 -16.98 -9.31 4.63
N PHE A 92 -18.13 -8.88 4.12
CA PHE A 92 -19.39 -9.60 4.35
C PHE A 92 -20.29 -9.53 3.10
N PRO A 93 -21.17 -10.53 2.88
CA PRO A 93 -22.15 -10.50 1.79
C PRO A 93 -23.13 -9.34 1.94
N ARG A 94 -23.32 -8.54 0.89
CA ARG A 94 -24.12 -7.30 0.93
C ARG A 94 -25.51 -7.48 1.52
N GLU A 95 -26.16 -8.61 1.25
CA GLU A 95 -27.50 -8.92 1.75
C GLU A 95 -27.61 -8.90 3.28
N LYS A 96 -26.51 -9.13 4.00
CA LYS A 96 -26.47 -9.06 5.48
C LYS A 96 -26.68 -7.65 6.02
N ALA A 97 -26.62 -6.62 5.19
CA ALA A 97 -26.85 -5.23 5.56
C ALA A 97 -27.77 -4.51 4.58
N ALA A 98 -28.65 -5.21 3.86
CA ALA A 98 -29.51 -4.64 2.82
C ALA A 98 -30.45 -3.52 3.32
N ASP A 99 -30.66 -3.44 4.63
CA ASP A 99 -31.40 -2.37 5.32
C ASP A 99 -30.63 -1.04 5.41
N LEU A 100 -29.31 -1.04 5.20
CA LEU A 100 -28.47 0.15 5.31
C LEU A 100 -28.42 0.98 4.02
N PRO A 101 -28.38 2.32 4.14
CA PRO A 101 -28.21 3.19 2.99
C PRO A 101 -26.75 3.21 2.50
N ASN A 102 -26.53 3.76 1.29
CA ASN A 102 -25.21 4.13 0.77
C ASN A 102 -24.15 3.01 0.65
N LEU A 103 -24.57 1.74 0.54
CA LEU A 103 -23.65 0.61 0.38
C LEU A 103 -22.84 0.63 -0.92
N ASP A 104 -23.28 1.41 -1.92
CA ASP A 104 -22.55 1.62 -3.18
C ASP A 104 -21.46 2.70 -3.08
N ALA A 105 -21.42 3.46 -1.99
CA ALA A 105 -20.48 4.56 -1.81
C ALA A 105 -19.22 4.12 -1.05
N PHE A 106 -18.08 4.75 -1.39
CA PHE A 106 -16.94 4.79 -0.49
C PHE A 106 -17.29 5.70 0.70
N THR A 107 -17.56 5.11 1.85
CA THR A 107 -18.07 5.82 3.03
C THR A 107 -17.05 5.78 4.16
N LYS A 108 -16.81 6.93 4.79
CA LYS A 108 -15.93 7.06 5.96
C LYS A 108 -16.71 7.61 7.15
N TRP A 109 -16.81 6.82 8.20
CA TRP A 109 -17.42 7.15 9.48
C TRP A 109 -16.35 7.63 10.44
N TRP A 110 -16.46 8.87 10.89
CA TRP A 110 -15.54 9.46 11.86
C TRP A 110 -16.04 9.25 13.28
N GLY A 111 -15.17 8.76 14.15
CA GLY A 111 -15.38 8.81 15.59
C GLY A 111 -15.10 10.20 16.16
N PRO A 112 -15.35 10.38 17.47
CA PRO A 112 -14.97 11.60 18.18
C PRO A 112 -13.46 11.88 18.11
N GLU A 113 -12.65 10.82 18.09
CA GLU A 113 -11.19 10.88 17.98
C GLU A 113 -10.69 10.36 16.62
N PRO A 114 -9.62 10.92 16.03
CA PRO A 114 -9.07 10.46 14.75
C PRO A 114 -8.55 9.01 14.78
N SER A 115 -8.28 8.46 15.95
CA SER A 115 -7.85 7.07 16.12
C SER A 115 -8.97 6.06 15.85
N ARG A 116 -10.24 6.49 15.85
CA ARG A 116 -11.44 5.64 15.67
C ARG A 116 -12.18 6.04 14.40
N GLN A 117 -12.14 5.17 13.39
CA GLN A 117 -12.84 5.39 12.13
C GLN A 117 -13.38 4.07 11.57
N ILE A 118 -14.39 4.12 10.71
CA ILE A 118 -14.80 2.98 9.87
C ILE A 118 -14.81 3.45 8.42
N VAL A 119 -14.24 2.67 7.52
CA VAL A 119 -14.30 2.87 6.07
C VAL A 119 -15.00 1.67 5.47
N THR A 120 -15.96 1.92 4.59
CA THR A 120 -16.66 0.87 3.85
C THR A 120 -16.73 1.19 2.37
N PHE A 121 -16.68 0.16 1.54
CA PHE A 121 -16.92 0.27 0.10
C PHE A 121 -17.33 -1.10 -0.48
N PRO A 122 -18.05 -1.11 -1.61
CA PRO A 122 -18.41 -2.34 -2.28
C PRO A 122 -17.18 -3.04 -2.89
N LEU A 123 -17.20 -4.37 -2.87
CA LEU A 123 -16.27 -5.24 -3.58
C LEU A 123 -17.06 -6.19 -4.49
N THR A 124 -16.35 -6.88 -5.39
CA THR A 124 -16.90 -8.03 -6.13
C THR A 124 -18.16 -7.62 -6.93
N ALA A 125 -18.06 -6.51 -7.66
CA ALA A 125 -19.17 -5.88 -8.39
C ALA A 125 -20.39 -5.58 -7.50
N GLY A 126 -20.17 -5.19 -6.24
CA GLY A 126 -21.21 -4.83 -5.29
C GLY A 126 -21.84 -6.01 -4.54
N ARG A 127 -21.35 -7.24 -4.70
CA ARG A 127 -21.86 -8.42 -3.97
C ARG A 127 -21.35 -8.48 -2.53
N GLU A 128 -20.21 -7.89 -2.24
CA GLU A 128 -19.60 -7.87 -0.91
C GLU A 128 -19.36 -6.43 -0.45
N ILE A 129 -19.34 -6.23 0.85
CA ILE A 129 -18.94 -4.96 1.47
C ILE A 129 -17.64 -5.20 2.22
N PHE A 130 -16.64 -4.38 1.92
CA PHE A 130 -15.40 -4.31 2.70
C PHE A 130 -15.58 -3.36 3.88
N VAL A 131 -15.02 -3.74 5.03
CA VAL A 131 -14.95 -2.93 6.24
C VAL A 131 -13.50 -2.80 6.67
N PHE A 132 -13.05 -1.57 6.85
CA PHE A 132 -11.81 -1.23 7.53
C PHE A 132 -12.11 -0.38 8.75
N ALA A 133 -11.59 -0.73 9.91
CA ALA A 133 -11.77 0.04 11.13
C ALA A 133 -10.43 0.24 11.85
N THR A 134 -10.30 1.26 12.69
CA THR A 134 -9.11 1.47 13.51
C THR A 134 -9.44 1.70 14.97
N THR A 135 -8.64 1.13 15.86
CA THR A 135 -8.74 1.39 17.30
C THR A 135 -7.36 1.69 17.87
N PRO A 136 -7.26 2.54 18.91
CA PRO A 136 -6.03 2.65 19.69
C PRO A 136 -5.68 1.31 20.32
N GLN A 137 -4.39 1.07 20.49
CA GLN A 137 -3.87 -0.15 21.12
C GLN A 137 -2.45 0.09 21.64
N ASP A 138 -2.20 -0.29 22.89
CA ASP A 138 -0.94 0.00 23.56
C ASP A 138 0.10 -1.12 23.35
N ASP A 139 -0.34 -2.38 23.42
CA ASP A 139 0.58 -3.53 23.57
C ASP A 139 0.68 -4.43 22.32
N TRP A 140 -0.28 -4.39 21.40
CA TRP A 140 -0.28 -5.26 20.22
C TRP A 140 0.54 -4.67 19.08
N ARG A 141 1.65 -5.34 18.73
CA ARG A 141 2.60 -4.88 17.71
C ARG A 141 2.70 -5.77 16.49
N GLU A 142 1.90 -6.83 16.39
CA GLU A 142 1.98 -7.76 15.26
C GLU A 142 1.37 -7.14 13.99
N GLU A 143 2.19 -7.01 12.95
CA GLU A 143 1.74 -6.74 11.58
C GLU A 143 1.34 -8.05 10.91
N SER A 144 0.09 -8.16 10.46
CA SER A 144 -0.36 -9.34 9.75
C SER A 144 -1.62 -9.06 8.95
N TRP A 145 -1.64 -9.54 7.71
CA TRP A 145 -2.83 -9.49 6.85
C TRP A 145 -3.82 -10.64 7.13
N THR A 146 -3.44 -11.61 7.95
CA THR A 146 -4.21 -12.86 8.12
C THR A 146 -4.50 -13.20 9.58
N THR A 147 -3.89 -12.49 10.54
CA THR A 147 -4.06 -12.78 11.96
C THR A 147 -5.51 -12.52 12.36
N PRO A 148 -6.24 -13.54 12.85
CA PRO A 148 -7.62 -13.38 13.28
C PRO A 148 -7.71 -12.36 14.42
N GLY A 149 -8.70 -11.48 14.35
CA GLY A 149 -9.08 -10.58 15.43
C GLY A 149 -10.35 -11.07 16.13
N ASP A 150 -10.59 -10.56 17.33
CA ASP A 150 -11.86 -10.75 18.03
C ASP A 150 -12.90 -9.73 17.56
N ILE A 151 -13.97 -10.19 16.91
CA ILE A 151 -15.08 -9.35 16.47
C ILE A 151 -15.84 -8.72 17.65
N GLY A 152 -15.87 -9.38 18.81
CA GLY A 152 -16.43 -8.84 20.05
C GLY A 152 -15.65 -7.65 20.57
N GLU A 153 -14.31 -7.72 20.54
CA GLU A 153 -13.43 -6.58 20.86
C GLU A 153 -13.74 -5.39 19.95
N LEU A 154 -13.83 -5.63 18.63
CA LEU A 154 -14.16 -4.58 17.68
C LEU A 154 -15.54 -3.97 17.96
N ARG A 155 -16.59 -4.78 18.14
CA ARG A 155 -17.95 -4.27 18.41
C ARG A 155 -18.01 -3.48 19.71
N ALA A 156 -17.35 -3.94 20.76
CA ALA A 156 -17.26 -3.23 22.04
C ALA A 156 -16.55 -1.88 21.89
N ALA A 157 -15.45 -1.84 21.11
CA ALA A 157 -14.70 -0.62 20.82
C ALA A 157 -15.47 0.41 19.99
N TYR A 158 -16.66 0.08 19.48
CA TYR A 158 -17.54 0.97 18.71
C TYR A 158 -18.96 1.05 19.29
N ALA A 159 -19.17 0.66 20.56
CA ALA A 159 -20.50 0.61 21.17
C ALA A 159 -21.24 1.97 21.23
N ASP A 160 -20.50 3.07 21.25
CA ASP A 160 -20.94 4.47 21.26
C ASP A 160 -21.07 5.10 19.86
N PHE A 161 -20.78 4.36 18.78
CA PHE A 161 -20.88 4.88 17.41
C PHE A 161 -22.33 4.94 16.90
N ASN A 162 -22.49 5.65 15.79
CA ASN A 162 -23.74 5.74 15.04
C ASN A 162 -24.37 4.34 14.83
N PRO A 163 -25.71 4.17 15.01
CA PRO A 163 -26.37 2.87 14.85
C PRO A 163 -26.11 2.18 13.50
N GLU A 164 -26.05 2.92 12.39
CA GLU A 164 -25.75 2.37 11.07
C GLU A 164 -24.31 1.85 10.98
N ALA A 165 -23.36 2.58 11.58
CA ALA A 165 -21.97 2.15 11.67
C ALA A 165 -21.81 0.87 12.51
N ARG A 166 -22.54 0.76 13.62
CA ARG A 166 -22.55 -0.47 14.44
C ARG A 166 -23.19 -1.64 13.70
N ARG A 167 -24.29 -1.39 12.98
CA ARG A 167 -24.97 -2.38 12.15
C ARG A 167 -24.08 -2.97 11.04
N LEU A 168 -23.15 -2.19 10.49
CA LEU A 168 -22.10 -2.68 9.58
C LEU A 168 -21.18 -3.69 10.27
N LEU A 169 -20.75 -3.42 11.51
CA LEU A 169 -19.91 -4.34 12.29
C LEU A 169 -20.67 -5.60 12.73
N ASP A 170 -21.99 -5.49 12.94
CA ASP A 170 -22.84 -6.64 13.23
C ASP A 170 -22.98 -7.61 12.04
N ALA A 171 -22.82 -7.11 10.80
CA ALA A 171 -22.84 -7.93 9.59
C ALA A 171 -21.55 -8.74 9.37
N CYS A 172 -20.45 -8.36 10.02
CA CYS A 172 -19.17 -9.08 9.94
C CYS A 172 -19.18 -10.34 10.82
N ASP A 173 -18.94 -11.52 10.24
CA ASP A 173 -18.80 -12.76 11.03
C ASP A 173 -17.40 -12.90 11.66
N SER A 174 -16.38 -12.38 10.99
CA SER A 174 -14.98 -12.47 11.41
C SER A 174 -14.21 -11.22 10.96
N VAL A 175 -13.12 -10.93 11.66
CA VAL A 175 -12.20 -9.83 11.34
C VAL A 175 -10.76 -10.30 11.41
N THR A 176 -9.88 -9.66 10.65
CA THR A 176 -8.43 -9.73 10.86
C THR A 176 -7.95 -8.50 11.60
N LYS A 177 -6.91 -8.62 12.43
CA LYS A 177 -6.31 -7.54 13.22
C LYS A 177 -4.84 -7.36 12.85
N SER A 178 -4.41 -6.13 12.55
CA SER A 178 -3.01 -5.80 12.24
C SER A 178 -2.59 -4.51 12.90
N ALA A 179 -1.44 -4.49 13.55
CA ALA A 179 -0.76 -3.26 13.93
C ALA A 179 -0.46 -2.41 12.69
N LEU A 180 -0.64 -1.10 12.80
CA LEU A 180 -0.26 -0.13 11.77
C LEU A 180 1.10 0.45 12.11
N HIS A 181 2.05 0.29 11.19
CA HIS A 181 3.38 0.87 11.30
C HIS A 181 3.60 1.94 10.23
N VAL A 182 4.52 2.85 10.54
CA VAL A 182 4.92 3.94 9.66
C VAL A 182 6.43 4.03 9.57
N ARG A 183 6.89 4.60 8.45
CA ARG A 183 8.25 5.11 8.31
C ARG A 183 8.17 6.56 7.89
N ASP A 184 9.20 7.33 8.23
CA ASP A 184 9.38 8.65 7.65
C ASP A 184 9.77 8.52 6.17
N PRO A 185 9.49 9.56 5.35
CA PRO A 185 9.90 9.55 3.96
C PRO A 185 11.39 9.27 3.83
N LEU A 186 11.73 8.22 3.08
CA LEU A 186 13.11 7.82 2.90
C LEU A 186 13.84 8.88 2.06
N PRO A 187 15.01 9.39 2.51
CA PRO A 187 15.67 10.51 1.84
C PRO A 187 16.28 10.13 0.49
N ARG A 188 16.53 8.84 0.25
CA ARG A 188 17.13 8.28 -0.98
C ARG A 188 16.55 6.91 -1.27
N TRP A 189 16.21 6.61 -2.51
CA TRP A 189 15.62 5.33 -2.94
C TRP A 189 16.57 4.52 -3.82
N SER A 190 17.46 5.21 -4.53
CA SER A 190 18.32 4.63 -5.56
C SER A 190 19.81 4.71 -5.19
N THR A 191 20.54 3.63 -5.38
CA THR A 191 22.02 3.62 -5.46
C THR A 191 22.49 3.55 -6.90
N GLY A 192 23.61 2.88 -7.22
CA GLY A 192 24.09 2.79 -8.60
C GLY A 192 23.10 2.04 -9.48
N ARG A 193 22.77 0.80 -9.13
CA ARG A 193 21.96 -0.14 -9.90
C ARG A 193 20.82 -0.75 -9.08
N VAL A 194 20.64 -0.34 -7.83
CA VAL A 194 19.48 -0.71 -7.01
C VAL A 194 18.54 0.46 -6.81
N THR A 195 17.23 0.24 -6.89
CA THR A 195 16.20 1.20 -6.46
C THR A 195 15.08 0.53 -5.69
N LEU A 196 14.26 1.31 -4.99
CA LEU A 196 13.10 0.84 -4.24
C LEU A 196 11.78 1.30 -4.88
N LEU A 197 10.73 0.50 -4.72
CA LEU A 197 9.39 0.76 -5.26
C LEU A 197 8.30 0.36 -4.26
N GLY A 198 7.21 1.12 -4.23
CA GLY A 198 6.06 0.83 -3.38
C GLY A 198 6.41 0.86 -1.88
N ASP A 199 5.85 -0.07 -1.11
CA ASP A 199 6.02 -0.11 0.35
C ASP A 199 7.48 -0.31 0.82
N ALA A 200 8.39 -0.74 -0.05
CA ALA A 200 9.82 -0.76 0.25
C ALA A 200 10.42 0.66 0.32
N ALA A 201 9.89 1.59 -0.47
CA ALA A 201 10.33 2.98 -0.56
C ALA A 201 9.50 3.92 0.34
N HIS A 202 8.17 3.82 0.28
CA HIS A 202 7.24 4.78 0.89
C HIS A 202 6.02 4.12 1.55
N PRO A 203 6.23 3.22 2.52
CA PRO A 203 5.11 2.56 3.21
C PRO A 203 4.27 3.60 3.94
N MET A 204 2.95 3.55 3.76
CA MET A 204 2.04 4.57 4.28
C MET A 204 0.84 3.96 5.01
N THR A 205 0.27 4.72 5.94
CA THR A 205 -1.02 4.34 6.53
C THR A 205 -2.09 4.28 5.44
N PRO A 206 -3.11 3.43 5.57
CA PRO A 206 -4.12 3.22 4.54
C PRO A 206 -5.19 4.34 4.48
N PHE A 207 -5.03 5.45 5.23
CA PHE A 207 -6.10 6.43 5.46
C PHE A 207 -6.49 7.26 4.23
N MET A 208 -5.61 7.34 3.22
CA MET A 208 -5.91 7.91 1.91
C MET A 208 -6.22 6.86 0.83
N ALA A 209 -6.11 5.56 1.14
CA ALA A 209 -6.23 4.47 0.16
C ALA A 209 -5.32 4.63 -1.08
N GLN A 210 -4.08 5.12 -0.88
CA GLN A 210 -3.17 5.45 -1.99
C GLN A 210 -1.92 4.57 -2.11
N GLY A 211 -1.60 3.69 -1.15
CA GLY A 211 -0.36 2.90 -1.20
C GLY A 211 -0.17 2.11 -2.50
N ALA A 212 -1.16 1.28 -2.86
CA ALA A 212 -1.12 0.53 -4.11
C ALA A 212 -1.14 1.43 -5.37
N CYS A 213 -1.88 2.54 -5.34
CA CYS A 213 -1.89 3.50 -6.45
C CYS A 213 -0.51 4.10 -6.68
N GLN A 214 0.21 4.46 -5.60
CA GLN A 214 1.56 5.00 -5.69
C GLN A 214 2.56 3.96 -6.20
N ALA A 215 2.44 2.69 -5.81
CA ALA A 215 3.28 1.61 -6.35
C ALA A 215 3.04 1.39 -7.87
N ILE A 216 1.80 1.53 -8.34
CA ILE A 216 1.48 1.46 -9.77
C ILE A 216 2.06 2.67 -10.52
N GLU A 217 1.90 3.88 -9.98
CA GLU A 217 2.52 5.09 -10.54
C GLU A 217 4.06 4.94 -10.60
N ASP A 218 4.69 4.39 -9.57
CA ASP A 218 6.12 4.12 -9.54
C ASP A 218 6.54 3.18 -10.67
N ALA A 219 5.81 2.08 -10.87
CA ALA A 219 6.13 1.11 -11.92
C ALA A 219 6.11 1.75 -13.31
N ILE A 220 5.14 2.63 -13.57
CA ILE A 220 5.05 3.38 -14.83
C ILE A 220 6.24 4.32 -15.00
N VAL A 221 6.54 5.15 -13.99
CA VAL A 221 7.62 6.14 -14.06
C VAL A 221 8.98 5.46 -14.14
N LEU A 222 9.21 4.39 -13.38
CA LEU A 222 10.44 3.61 -13.41
C LEU A 222 10.66 2.93 -14.76
N ALA A 223 9.62 2.30 -15.33
CA ALA A 223 9.70 1.68 -16.65
C ALA A 223 10.10 2.70 -17.72
N ARG A 224 9.47 3.88 -17.71
CA ARG A 224 9.81 4.98 -18.63
C ARG A 224 11.24 5.50 -18.44
N ALA A 225 11.71 5.59 -17.20
CA ALA A 225 13.07 6.01 -16.89
C ALA A 225 14.11 5.05 -17.49
N LEU A 226 13.87 3.74 -17.34
CA LEU A 226 14.75 2.67 -17.79
C LEU A 226 14.68 2.46 -19.31
N GLU A 227 13.51 2.60 -19.94
CA GLU A 227 13.35 2.48 -21.40
C GLU A 227 14.23 3.50 -22.17
N ALA A 228 14.46 4.66 -21.58
CA ALA A 228 15.31 5.70 -22.15
C ALA A 228 16.82 5.49 -21.92
N ALA A 229 17.23 4.43 -21.22
CA ALA A 229 18.62 4.20 -20.81
C ALA A 229 19.21 2.93 -21.43
N ASP A 230 20.51 2.98 -21.73
CA ASP A 230 21.31 1.79 -21.94
C ASP A 230 21.91 1.29 -20.60
N GLY A 231 22.68 0.20 -20.64
CA GLY A 231 23.25 -0.40 -19.42
C GLY A 231 24.18 0.54 -18.63
N ALA A 232 24.82 1.52 -19.29
CA ALA A 232 25.66 2.53 -18.63
C ALA A 232 24.82 3.68 -18.05
N GLY A 233 23.66 3.97 -18.65
CA GLY A 233 22.71 5.00 -18.19
C GLY A 233 21.77 4.58 -17.05
N VAL A 234 21.81 3.32 -16.60
CA VAL A 234 20.97 2.80 -15.51
C VAL A 234 21.03 3.67 -14.24
N PRO A 235 22.21 4.05 -13.71
CA PRO A 235 22.27 4.87 -12.50
C PRO A 235 21.55 6.21 -12.64
N ASP A 236 21.73 6.89 -13.78
CA ASP A 236 21.08 8.16 -14.04
C ASP A 236 19.56 7.99 -14.20
N ALA A 237 19.10 6.91 -14.84
CA ALA A 237 17.67 6.60 -14.94
C ALA A 237 17.02 6.39 -13.57
N LEU A 238 17.67 5.64 -12.67
CA LEU A 238 17.17 5.40 -11.32
C LEU A 238 17.12 6.68 -10.47
N GLN A 239 18.04 7.62 -10.69
CA GLN A 239 18.00 8.94 -10.05
C GLN A 239 16.84 9.80 -10.58
N ARG A 240 16.58 9.79 -11.89
CA ARG A 240 15.45 10.53 -12.47
C ARG A 240 14.11 9.99 -11.97
N TYR A 241 13.96 8.66 -11.90
CA TYR A 241 12.80 8.02 -11.28
C TYR A 241 12.61 8.48 -9.82
N GLU A 242 13.66 8.41 -9.00
CA GLU A 242 13.58 8.85 -7.60
C GLU A 242 13.16 10.33 -7.51
N ALA A 243 13.79 11.20 -8.29
CA ALA A 243 13.49 12.64 -8.29
C ALA A 243 12.03 12.93 -8.68
N ALA A 244 11.49 12.20 -9.66
CA ALA A 244 10.12 12.38 -10.13
C ALA A 244 9.05 11.91 -9.13
N ARG A 245 9.38 10.95 -8.27
CA ARG A 245 8.42 10.27 -7.38
C ARG A 245 8.51 10.69 -5.92
N LYS A 246 9.72 10.94 -5.41
CA LYS A 246 9.99 11.04 -3.97
C LYS A 246 9.18 12.12 -3.27
N GLU A 247 9.12 13.34 -3.82
CA GLU A 247 8.35 14.43 -3.20
C GLU A 247 6.84 14.12 -3.17
N ARG A 248 6.31 13.58 -4.26
CA ARG A 248 4.89 13.25 -4.40
C ARG A 248 4.47 12.17 -3.40
N THR A 249 5.21 11.07 -3.34
CA THR A 249 4.87 9.98 -2.41
C THR A 249 5.11 10.39 -0.97
N ALA A 250 6.14 11.18 -0.66
CA ALA A 250 6.34 11.74 0.68
C ALA A 250 5.14 12.61 1.11
N ARG A 251 4.63 13.47 0.22
CA ARG A 251 3.45 14.30 0.50
C ARG A 251 2.22 13.43 0.81
N ILE A 252 2.01 12.35 0.06
CA ILE A 252 0.89 11.41 0.29
C ILE A 252 1.09 10.63 1.58
N GLN A 253 2.30 10.15 1.86
CA GLN A 253 2.64 9.41 3.08
C GLN A 253 2.38 10.26 4.33
N ILE A 254 2.85 11.52 4.33
CA ILE A 254 2.64 12.47 5.43
C ILE A 254 1.15 12.82 5.57
N ALA A 255 0.47 13.14 4.47
CA ALA A 255 -0.96 13.45 4.49
C ALA A 255 -1.80 12.27 4.99
N SER A 256 -1.45 11.05 4.58
CA SER A 256 -2.12 9.83 5.04
C SER A 256 -1.90 9.62 6.52
N ARG A 257 -0.68 9.85 7.04
CA ARG A 257 -0.38 9.74 8.49
C ARG A 257 -1.28 10.66 9.34
N GLY A 258 -1.61 11.85 8.85
CA GLY A 258 -2.45 12.81 9.57
C GLY A 258 -3.89 12.35 9.80
N ASN A 259 -4.40 11.38 9.03
CA ASN A 259 -5.78 10.89 9.08
C ASN A 259 -6.85 11.99 9.09
N GLU A 260 -6.75 12.97 8.19
CA GLU A 260 -7.76 14.03 8.03
C GLU A 260 -8.40 14.00 6.63
N TRP A 261 -7.98 13.06 5.76
CA TRP A 261 -8.49 12.91 4.41
C TRP A 261 -9.99 12.59 4.42
N LEU A 262 -10.77 13.35 3.64
CA LEU A 262 -12.25 13.33 3.57
C LEU A 262 -12.99 13.87 4.81
N LYS A 263 -12.29 14.38 5.84
CA LYS A 263 -12.96 14.99 7.00
C LYS A 263 -13.57 16.36 6.67
N LYS A 264 -12.96 17.06 5.72
CA LYS A 264 -13.45 18.30 5.12
C LYS A 264 -13.36 18.19 3.60
N GLY A 265 -14.28 18.84 2.89
CA GLY A 265 -14.17 19.01 1.44
C GLY A 265 -12.91 19.80 1.08
N GLY A 266 -12.30 19.48 -0.06
CA GLY A 266 -11.08 20.14 -0.51
C GLY A 266 -10.69 19.75 -1.92
N ASN A 267 -9.63 20.38 -2.43
CA ASN A 267 -9.08 20.04 -3.74
C ASN A 267 -8.26 18.75 -3.67
N ALA A 268 -8.71 17.72 -4.41
CA ALA A 268 -8.04 16.42 -4.51
C ALA A 268 -7.26 16.23 -5.82
N ASP A 269 -7.16 17.26 -6.66
CA ASP A 269 -6.54 17.21 -7.99
C ASP A 269 -5.07 16.83 -7.91
N TRP A 270 -4.37 17.28 -6.87
CA TRP A 270 -2.97 16.93 -6.66
C TRP A 270 -2.77 15.44 -6.37
N VAL A 271 -3.82 14.69 -5.99
CA VAL A 271 -3.78 13.22 -5.84
C VAL A 271 -4.25 12.57 -7.14
N TYR A 272 -5.48 12.83 -7.56
CA TYR A 272 -6.16 12.07 -8.62
C TYR A 272 -5.96 12.63 -10.04
N GLY A 273 -5.45 13.85 -10.17
CA GLY A 273 -5.18 14.49 -11.47
C GLY A 273 -3.74 14.30 -11.96
N TYR A 274 -2.92 13.52 -11.25
CA TYR A 274 -1.56 13.24 -11.68
C TYR A 274 -1.54 12.14 -12.74
N ASP A 275 -0.82 12.39 -13.83
CA ASP A 275 -0.63 11.43 -14.91
C ASP A 275 0.82 10.92 -14.90
N ALA A 276 0.99 9.67 -14.43
CA ALA A 276 2.30 9.02 -14.39
C ALA A 276 2.91 8.77 -15.78
N TRP A 277 2.10 8.76 -16.84
CA TRP A 277 2.57 8.62 -18.23
C TRP A 277 3.14 9.93 -18.79
N GLN A 278 2.74 11.07 -18.22
CA GLN A 278 3.20 12.40 -18.63
C GLN A 278 4.13 13.07 -17.62
N ALA A 279 4.36 12.43 -16.47
CA ALA A 279 5.33 12.90 -15.50
C ALA A 279 6.71 13.07 -16.15
N ALA A 280 7.43 14.13 -15.76
CA ALA A 280 8.80 14.35 -16.21
C ALA A 280 9.74 13.31 -15.59
N VAL A 281 10.53 12.64 -16.45
CA VAL A 281 11.48 11.57 -16.14
C VAL A 281 12.69 11.71 -17.05
#